data_AF-A0A7V1Z8H2-F1
#
_entry.id   AF-A0A7V1Z8H2-F1
#
_cell.length_a   1.000
_cell.length_b   1.000
_cell.length_c   1.000
_cell.angle_alpha   90.00
_cell.angle_beta   90.00
_cell.angle_gamma   90.00
#
_symmetry.space_group_name_H-M   'P 1'
#
loop_
_entity.id
_entity.type
_entity.pdbx_description
1 polymer ?
#
loop_
_entity_poly.entity_id
_entity_poly.type
_entity_poly.pdbx_seq_one_letter_code
_entity_poly.pdbx_strand_id
1 'polypeptide(L)'
;MSRMNKLSSVADSTSRSSALPAETALSAVYFALALVHLAALAGFSHRYPRADASPIEIRMMTAALVVVWPAFWLEAAVRLVLGRAAASWGTRLGLAVLVILMPPIRLGFRGYIRREEIWLPGFGWQRADKELYRRLERIFSVPMVVLALLVLPILVLEFGWPEWRGRYGWFGLTLDIGSAVIWSAFAIEFILLLSLSERKLQFCVRRWIELLIVVLPLLEVLPMVLTDLVPALRLLRLLRLEQLIRLGRVYRLRAVVTRMWRAFLLLELVQRLTGQTPQKRLRQLRELLAAKLEEIEELQQEIARLEAQVQGSSPPAVPPPEH
;
A
#
# COMPACT_ATOMS: atom_id res chain seq x y z
N MET A 1 19.17 45.36 -4.10
CA MET A 1 18.17 44.25 -4.09
C MET A 1 18.63 42.95 -4.76
N SER A 2 19.36 42.96 -5.89
CA SER A 2 19.78 41.73 -6.60
C SER A 2 20.76 40.81 -5.84
N ARG A 3 21.69 41.36 -5.02
CA ARG A 3 22.62 40.57 -4.19
C ARG A 3 21.94 39.82 -3.03
N MET A 4 20.85 40.35 -2.45
CA MET A 4 20.13 39.70 -1.34
C MET A 4 19.33 38.48 -1.81
N ASN A 5 18.77 38.51 -3.03
CA ASN A 5 18.09 37.33 -3.62
C ASN A 5 19.07 36.21 -4.02
N LYS A 6 20.31 36.57 -4.39
CA LYS A 6 21.36 35.57 -4.67
C LYS A 6 21.86 34.91 -3.39
N LEU A 7 21.98 35.66 -2.30
CA LEU A 7 22.39 35.13 -0.99
C LEU A 7 21.31 34.24 -0.35
N SER A 8 20.02 34.57 -0.50
CA SER A 8 18.93 33.70 -0.03
C SER A 8 18.83 32.41 -0.87
N SER A 9 19.00 32.51 -2.19
CA SER A 9 19.02 31.35 -3.10
C SER A 9 20.20 30.41 -2.83
N VAL A 10 21.39 30.95 -2.55
CA VAL A 10 22.58 30.15 -2.23
C VAL A 10 22.48 29.57 -0.82
N ALA A 11 21.98 30.32 0.18
CA ALA A 11 21.77 29.77 1.52
C ALA A 11 20.70 28.66 1.55
N ASP A 12 19.63 28.80 0.77
CA ASP A 12 18.59 27.77 0.62
C ASP A 12 19.11 26.53 -0.16
N SER A 13 19.99 26.70 -1.15
CA SER A 13 20.59 25.56 -1.85
C SER A 13 21.62 24.81 -0.99
N THR A 14 22.44 25.53 -0.22
CA THR A 14 23.47 24.92 0.63
C THR A 14 22.83 24.20 1.83
N SER A 15 21.80 24.79 2.45
CA SER A 15 21.06 24.15 3.55
C SER A 15 20.24 22.94 3.09
N ARG A 16 19.66 22.96 1.89
CA ARG A 16 19.04 21.76 1.30
C ARG A 16 20.05 20.65 1.05
N SER A 17 21.25 20.98 0.56
CA SER A 17 22.26 19.96 0.23
C SER A 17 22.74 19.16 1.46
N SER A 18 22.91 19.81 2.61
CA SER A 18 23.33 19.15 3.86
C SER A 18 22.19 18.44 4.59
N ALA A 19 20.93 18.83 4.34
CA ALA A 19 19.76 18.20 4.94
C ALA A 19 19.33 16.88 4.26
N LEU A 20 19.72 16.65 3.00
CA LEU A 20 19.35 15.45 2.23
C LEU A 20 19.92 14.12 2.79
N PRO A 21 21.20 14.03 3.22
CA PRO A 21 21.73 12.82 3.85
C PRO A 21 21.06 12.52 5.19
N ALA A 22 20.85 13.55 6.01
CA ALA A 22 20.17 13.43 7.30
C ALA A 22 18.71 12.96 7.15
N GLU A 23 17.98 13.50 6.17
CA GLU A 23 16.62 13.05 5.83
C GLU A 23 16.59 11.57 5.40
N THR A 24 17.60 11.14 4.65
CA THR A 24 17.71 9.76 4.17
C THR A 24 17.94 8.79 5.33
N ALA A 25 18.89 9.10 6.21
CA ALA A 25 19.14 8.29 7.41
C ALA A 25 17.90 8.22 8.32
N LEU A 26 17.27 9.37 8.58
CA LEU A 26 16.09 9.46 9.42
C LEU A 26 14.90 8.70 8.82
N SER A 27 14.69 8.79 7.50
CA SER A 27 13.64 8.03 6.81
C SER A 27 13.89 6.52 6.86
N ALA A 28 15.15 6.09 6.74
CA ALA A 28 15.53 4.69 6.88
C ALA A 28 15.28 4.15 8.30
N VAL A 29 15.63 4.94 9.33
CA VAL A 29 15.38 4.59 10.74
C VAL A 29 13.89 4.43 10.99
N TYR A 30 13.06 5.41 10.59
CA TYR A 30 11.61 5.32 10.79
C TYR A 30 10.96 4.20 9.97
N PHE A 31 11.50 3.89 8.79
CA PHE A 31 11.07 2.73 8.02
C PHE A 31 11.37 1.41 8.76
N ALA A 32 12.58 1.27 9.30
CA ALA A 32 12.96 0.09 10.07
C ALA A 32 12.13 -0.06 11.36
N LEU A 33 11.89 1.04 12.07
CA LEU A 33 11.02 1.06 13.24
C LEU A 33 9.58 0.67 12.88
N ALA A 34 9.06 1.15 11.74
CA ALA A 34 7.73 0.76 11.25
C ALA A 34 7.66 -0.73 10.90
N LEU A 35 8.74 -1.29 10.33
CA LEU A 35 8.84 -2.72 10.03
C LEU A 35 8.89 -3.56 11.32
N VAL A 36 9.69 -3.17 12.30
CA VAL A 36 9.76 -3.83 13.62
C VAL A 36 8.40 -3.79 14.32
N HIS A 37 7.74 -2.63 14.33
CA HIS A 37 6.41 -2.48 14.90
C HIS A 37 5.39 -3.37 14.16
N LEU A 38 5.43 -3.44 12.83
CA LEU A 38 4.56 -4.29 12.04
C LEU A 38 4.79 -5.79 12.31
N ALA A 39 6.05 -6.21 12.44
CA ALA A 39 6.41 -7.59 12.76
C ALA A 39 5.98 -7.95 14.20
N ALA A 40 6.17 -7.05 15.16
CA ALA A 40 5.70 -7.23 16.53
C ALA A 40 4.17 -7.33 16.58
N LEU A 41 3.46 -6.52 15.80
CA LEU A 41 1.99 -6.58 15.68
C LEU A 41 1.52 -7.89 15.04
N ALA A 42 2.26 -8.38 14.03
CA ALA A 42 1.99 -9.66 13.39
C ALA A 42 2.16 -10.83 14.37
N GLY A 43 3.27 -10.85 15.11
CA GLY A 43 3.54 -11.85 16.13
C GLY A 43 2.50 -11.80 17.24
N PHE A 44 2.19 -10.61 17.75
CA PHE A 44 1.17 -10.42 18.77
C PHE A 44 -0.19 -10.94 18.30
N SER A 45 -0.67 -10.54 17.11
CA SER A 45 -1.98 -10.99 16.61
C SER A 45 -2.10 -12.50 16.40
N HIS A 46 -1.03 -13.18 15.98
CA HIS A 46 -1.08 -14.63 15.70
C HIS A 46 -0.78 -15.50 16.92
N ARG A 47 0.08 -15.03 17.83
CA ARG A 47 0.56 -15.81 18.99
C ARG A 47 -0.24 -15.56 20.26
N TYR A 48 -0.71 -14.34 20.48
CA TYR A 48 -1.44 -13.96 21.69
C TYR A 48 -2.74 -14.75 21.95
N PRO A 49 -3.58 -15.07 20.93
CA PRO A 49 -4.83 -15.79 21.17
C PRO A 49 -4.63 -17.26 21.59
N ARG A 50 -3.39 -17.75 21.71
CA ARG A 50 -3.11 -19.16 21.96
C ARG A 50 -2.66 -19.42 23.39
N ALA A 51 -3.17 -20.50 23.97
CA ALA A 51 -2.97 -20.87 25.38
C ALA A 51 -1.54 -21.37 25.68
N ASP A 52 -0.74 -21.69 24.67
CA ASP A 52 0.65 -22.17 24.77
C ASP A 52 1.69 -21.04 24.69
N ALA A 53 1.25 -19.79 24.54
CA ALA A 53 2.17 -18.65 24.43
C ALA A 53 2.88 -18.38 25.77
N SER A 54 4.22 -18.38 25.74
CA SER A 54 5.02 -18.07 26.92
C SER A 54 4.78 -16.61 27.37
N PRO A 55 4.60 -16.35 28.68
CA PRO A 55 4.45 -14.99 29.20
C PRO A 55 5.63 -14.06 28.86
N ILE A 56 6.82 -14.63 28.64
CA ILE A 56 8.01 -13.86 28.26
C ILE A 56 7.88 -13.37 26.81
N GLU A 57 7.44 -14.22 25.88
CA GLU A 57 7.28 -13.87 24.47
C GLU A 57 6.24 -12.76 24.29
N ILE A 58 5.09 -12.88 24.98
CA ILE A 58 4.04 -11.85 24.95
C ILE A 58 4.61 -10.53 25.47
N ARG A 59 5.33 -10.54 26.61
CA ARG A 59 5.95 -9.33 27.15
C ARG A 59 6.96 -8.71 26.19
N MET A 60 7.77 -9.50 25.50
CA MET A 60 8.73 -8.99 24.51
C MET A 60 8.02 -8.33 23.31
N MET A 61 6.97 -8.97 22.77
CA MET A 61 6.19 -8.41 21.66
C MET A 61 5.46 -7.13 22.07
N THR A 62 4.82 -7.12 23.24
CA THR A 62 4.16 -5.93 23.80
C THR A 62 5.16 -4.83 24.10
N ALA A 63 6.32 -5.15 24.67
CA ALA A 63 7.38 -4.19 24.91
C ALA A 63 7.88 -3.58 23.59
N ALA A 64 8.09 -4.38 22.53
CA ALA A 64 8.46 -3.86 21.23
C ALA A 64 7.41 -2.90 20.64
N LEU A 65 6.12 -3.22 20.79
CA LEU A 65 5.03 -2.33 20.36
C LEU A 65 5.02 -1.00 21.14
N VAL A 66 5.20 -1.06 22.46
CA VAL A 66 5.13 0.12 23.33
C VAL A 66 6.41 0.98 23.28
N VAL A 67 7.59 0.37 23.28
CA VAL A 67 8.89 1.07 23.31
C VAL A 67 9.15 1.83 22.01
N VAL A 68 8.73 1.29 20.87
CA VAL A 68 8.90 1.95 19.58
C VAL A 68 7.87 3.08 19.40
N TRP A 69 6.74 3.05 20.11
CA TRP A 69 5.64 4.00 19.95
C TRP A 69 6.05 5.48 20.15
N PRO A 70 6.79 5.88 21.20
CA PRO A 70 7.25 7.26 21.40
C PRO A 70 8.07 7.81 20.22
N ALA A 71 8.81 6.97 19.50
CA ALA A 71 9.57 7.40 18.33
C ALA A 71 8.63 7.94 17.23
N PHE A 72 7.46 7.34 17.05
CA PHE A 72 6.45 7.80 16.09
C PHE A 72 5.73 9.08 16.55
N TRP A 73 5.58 9.29 17.86
CA TRP A 73 5.11 10.58 18.40
C TRP A 73 6.09 11.70 18.06
N LEU A 74 7.38 11.48 18.29
CA LEU A 74 8.43 12.42 17.92
C LEU A 74 8.40 12.69 16.41
N GLU A 75 8.24 11.65 15.60
CA GLU A 75 8.14 11.84 14.15
C GLU A 75 6.94 12.71 13.76
N ALA A 76 5.77 12.41 14.33
CA ALA A 76 4.55 13.16 14.07
C ALA A 76 4.70 14.63 14.49
N ALA A 77 5.32 14.90 15.65
CA ALA A 77 5.61 16.26 16.11
C ALA A 77 6.55 16.99 15.15
N VAL A 78 7.65 16.34 14.72
CA VAL A 78 8.59 16.89 13.74
C VAL A 78 7.88 17.24 12.42
N ARG A 79 6.97 16.39 11.94
CA ARG A 79 6.17 16.65 10.73
C ARG A 79 5.24 17.85 10.89
N LEU A 80 4.62 18.01 12.05
CA LEU A 80 3.75 19.16 12.33
C LEU A 80 4.54 20.48 12.38
N VAL A 81 5.74 20.47 12.98
CA VAL A 81 6.60 21.66 13.12
C VAL A 81 7.29 22.05 11.80
N LEU A 82 7.83 21.09 11.05
CA LEU A 82 8.56 21.33 9.80
C LEU A 82 7.65 21.46 8.56
N GLY A 83 6.41 20.96 8.64
CA GLY A 83 5.45 20.94 7.53
C GLY A 83 4.81 22.30 7.21
N ARG A 84 5.59 23.38 7.07
CA ARG A 84 5.09 24.77 7.04
C ARG A 84 4.50 25.30 5.73
N ALA A 85 4.51 24.56 4.60
CA ALA A 85 4.40 25.26 3.30
C ALA A 85 3.43 24.74 2.21
N ALA A 86 2.57 23.72 2.39
CA ALA A 86 1.63 23.39 1.28
C ALA A 86 0.32 22.63 1.63
N ALA A 87 0.20 21.99 2.79
CA ALA A 87 -0.99 21.21 3.11
C ALA A 87 -1.85 21.91 4.17
N SER A 88 -3.18 21.87 3.99
CA SER A 88 -4.13 22.36 4.98
C SER A 88 -3.84 21.73 6.35
N TRP A 89 -3.99 22.52 7.41
CA TRP A 89 -3.66 22.10 8.78
C TRP A 89 -4.39 20.82 9.20
N GLY A 90 -5.65 20.65 8.77
CA GLY A 90 -6.43 19.42 9.00
C GLY A 90 -5.82 18.18 8.35
N THR A 91 -5.24 18.29 7.14
CA THR A 91 -4.58 17.14 6.48
C THR A 91 -3.31 16.74 7.23
N ARG A 92 -2.57 17.71 7.76
CA ARG A 92 -1.35 17.48 8.55
C ARG A 92 -1.66 16.77 9.87
N LEU A 93 -2.67 17.25 10.59
CA LEU A 93 -3.13 16.58 11.81
C LEU A 93 -3.67 15.19 11.52
N GLY A 94 -4.49 15.01 10.49
CA GLY A 94 -5.00 13.70 10.12
C GLY A 94 -3.89 12.68 9.84
N LEU A 95 -2.83 13.09 9.13
CA LEU A 95 -1.66 12.24 8.90
C LEU A 95 -0.87 11.95 10.19
N ALA A 96 -0.69 12.95 11.05
CA ALA A 96 -0.01 12.78 12.34
C ALA A 96 -0.75 11.80 13.26
N VAL A 97 -2.07 11.97 13.39
CA VAL A 97 -2.95 11.06 14.14
C VAL A 97 -2.92 9.66 13.54
N LEU A 98 -2.93 9.54 12.20
CA LEU A 98 -2.87 8.24 11.53
C LEU A 98 -1.56 7.50 11.82
N VAL A 99 -0.41 8.19 11.85
CA VAL A 99 0.89 7.59 12.21
C VAL A 99 0.94 7.18 13.67
N ILE A 100 0.38 8.01 14.57
CA ILE A 100 0.33 7.69 15.99
C ILE A 100 -0.57 6.47 16.24
N LEU A 101 -1.70 6.36 15.55
CA LEU A 101 -2.66 5.28 15.73
C LEU A 101 -2.24 3.98 15.01
N MET A 102 -1.68 4.10 13.82
CA MET A 102 -1.25 2.98 12.97
C MET A 102 0.17 3.25 12.44
N PRO A 103 1.20 3.05 13.29
CA PRO A 103 2.59 3.30 12.92
C PRO A 103 3.07 2.62 11.64
N PRO A 104 2.65 1.39 11.29
CA PRO A 104 3.08 0.74 10.06
C PRO A 104 2.72 1.48 8.77
N ILE A 105 1.68 2.34 8.79
CA ILE A 105 1.30 3.16 7.62
C ILE A 105 2.44 4.09 7.18
N ARG A 106 3.37 4.39 8.10
CA ARG A 106 4.58 5.17 7.84
C ARG A 106 5.47 4.61 6.71
N LEU A 107 5.41 3.32 6.43
CA LEU A 107 6.21 2.66 5.38
C LEU A 107 6.05 3.31 4.00
N GLY A 108 4.88 3.87 3.71
CA GLY A 108 4.59 4.51 2.42
C GLY A 108 4.72 6.03 2.42
N PHE A 109 5.15 6.66 3.51
CA PHE A 109 5.10 8.12 3.63
C PHE A 109 6.20 8.82 2.82
N ARG A 110 5.82 9.97 2.27
CA ARG A 110 6.69 10.88 1.54
C ARG A 110 7.71 11.55 2.47
N GLY A 111 8.82 11.98 1.87
CA GLY A 111 9.88 12.73 2.54
C GLY A 111 9.39 14.05 3.14
N TYR A 112 10.18 14.58 4.08
CA TYR A 112 9.89 15.86 4.74
C TYR A 112 10.22 17.04 3.83
N ILE A 113 11.38 16.92 3.16
CA ILE A 113 11.93 17.87 2.19
C ILE A 113 11.49 17.43 0.79
N ARG A 114 11.64 16.14 0.47
CA ARG A 114 11.26 15.56 -0.83
C ARG A 114 9.84 15.02 -0.82
N ARG A 115 8.87 15.94 -0.93
CA ARG A 115 7.43 15.68 -0.74
C ARG A 115 6.77 14.81 -1.82
N GLU A 116 7.40 14.68 -2.97
CA GLU A 116 6.91 13.82 -4.05
C GLU A 116 7.60 12.46 -4.06
N GLU A 117 8.59 12.25 -3.20
CA GLU A 117 9.39 11.05 -3.19
C GLU A 117 9.12 10.24 -1.93
N ILE A 118 9.10 8.93 -2.10
CA ILE A 118 9.08 7.95 -1.02
C ILE A 118 10.44 7.28 -0.96
N TRP A 119 10.89 7.01 0.26
CA TRP A 119 12.10 6.23 0.48
C TRP A 119 11.74 4.75 0.61
N LEU A 120 12.38 3.91 -0.21
CA LEU A 120 12.21 2.46 -0.18
C LEU A 120 13.57 1.79 0.06
N PRO A 121 13.64 0.74 0.89
CA PRO A 121 14.85 -0.05 1.04
C PRO A 121 15.23 -0.67 -0.31
N GLY A 122 16.51 -0.63 -0.67
CA GLY A 122 17.04 -1.16 -1.93
C GLY A 122 16.85 -0.26 -3.16
N PHE A 123 15.76 0.51 -3.25
CA PHE A 123 15.48 1.42 -4.38
C PHE A 123 15.83 2.89 -4.10
N GLY A 124 16.06 3.24 -2.83
CA GLY A 124 16.35 4.61 -2.42
C GLY A 124 15.13 5.53 -2.58
N TRP A 125 15.39 6.78 -2.91
CA TRP A 125 14.35 7.78 -3.13
C TRP A 125 13.74 7.65 -4.52
N GLN A 126 12.43 7.44 -4.57
CA GLN A 126 11.69 7.25 -5.80
C GLN A 126 10.47 8.18 -5.80
N ARG A 127 10.14 8.76 -6.95
CA ARG A 127 8.94 9.58 -7.10
C ARG A 127 7.69 8.72 -6.95
N ALA A 128 6.75 9.18 -6.14
CA ALA A 128 5.48 8.51 -5.87
C ALA A 128 4.49 8.70 -7.03
N ASP A 129 4.80 8.09 -8.17
CA ASP A 129 4.04 8.19 -9.41
C ASP A 129 3.40 6.84 -9.83
N LYS A 130 2.66 6.88 -10.96
CA LYS A 130 2.00 5.69 -11.52
C LYS A 130 3.00 4.64 -12.01
N GLU A 131 4.23 5.04 -12.34
CA GLU A 131 5.27 4.13 -12.81
C GLU A 131 5.83 3.31 -11.65
N LEU A 132 6.16 3.96 -10.53
CA LEU A 132 6.56 3.28 -9.29
C LEU A 132 5.46 2.34 -8.79
N TYR A 133 4.19 2.77 -8.86
CA TYR A 133 3.05 1.91 -8.54
C TYR A 133 3.05 0.63 -9.40
N ARG A 134 3.16 0.75 -10.73
CA ARG A 134 3.17 -0.41 -11.64
C ARG A 134 4.37 -1.32 -11.42
N ARG A 135 5.54 -0.75 -11.12
CA ARG A 135 6.75 -1.52 -10.80
C ARG A 135 6.59 -2.32 -9.52
N LEU A 136 6.11 -1.70 -8.44
CA LEU A 136 5.84 -2.40 -7.18
C LEU A 136 4.74 -3.45 -7.36
N GLU A 137 3.65 -3.13 -8.07
CA GLU A 137 2.58 -4.09 -8.36
C GLU A 137 3.12 -5.32 -9.10
N ARG A 138 4.01 -5.13 -10.08
CA ARG A 138 4.66 -6.24 -10.79
C ARG A 138 5.60 -7.04 -9.88
N ILE A 139 6.44 -6.38 -9.08
CA ILE A 139 7.38 -7.03 -8.16
C ILE A 139 6.63 -7.86 -7.12
N PHE A 140 5.53 -7.34 -6.58
CA PHE A 140 4.74 -8.03 -5.56
C PHE A 140 3.77 -9.07 -6.14
N SER A 141 3.44 -9.03 -7.43
CA SER A 141 2.48 -9.96 -8.05
C SER A 141 2.82 -11.44 -7.84
N VAL A 142 4.07 -11.85 -8.12
CA VAL A 142 4.49 -13.26 -8.00
C VAL A 142 4.71 -13.69 -6.55
N PRO A 143 5.50 -12.96 -5.73
CA PRO A 143 5.66 -13.30 -4.31
C PRO A 143 4.33 -13.44 -3.59
N MET A 144 3.34 -12.60 -3.91
CA MET A 144 2.04 -12.66 -3.24
C MET A 144 1.22 -13.89 -3.59
N VAL A 145 1.32 -14.39 -4.82
CA VAL A 145 0.69 -15.66 -5.20
C VAL A 145 1.34 -16.82 -4.46
N VAL A 146 2.69 -16.83 -4.38
CA VAL A 146 3.43 -17.85 -3.63
C VAL A 146 3.07 -17.82 -2.14
N LEU A 147 3.05 -16.64 -1.53
CA LEU A 147 2.67 -16.46 -0.13
C LEU A 147 1.21 -16.86 0.12
N ALA A 148 0.29 -16.49 -0.78
CA ALA A 148 -1.11 -16.90 -0.70
C ALA A 148 -1.25 -18.43 -0.79
N LEU A 149 -0.50 -19.08 -1.69
CA LEU A 149 -0.47 -20.53 -1.81
C LEU A 149 0.09 -21.16 -0.54
N LEU A 150 1.12 -20.58 0.07
CA LEU A 150 1.76 -21.07 1.31
C LEU A 150 0.84 -20.96 2.54
N VAL A 151 -0.18 -20.10 2.51
CA VAL A 151 -1.22 -20.08 3.54
C VAL A 151 -1.97 -21.42 3.57
N LEU A 152 -2.27 -22.04 2.42
CA LEU A 152 -3.00 -23.30 2.37
C LEU A 152 -2.33 -24.45 3.13
N PRO A 153 -1.06 -24.84 2.86
CA PRO A 153 -0.41 -25.92 3.59
C PRO A 153 -0.25 -25.58 5.07
N ILE A 154 -0.02 -24.31 5.44
CA ILE A 154 0.02 -23.91 6.85
C ILE A 154 -1.32 -24.18 7.53
N LEU A 155 -2.44 -23.84 6.87
CA LEU A 155 -3.76 -24.12 7.41
C LEU A 155 -4.06 -25.63 7.45
N VAL A 156 -3.70 -26.38 6.41
CA VAL A 156 -3.86 -27.85 6.40
C VAL A 156 -3.06 -28.48 7.55
N LEU A 157 -1.83 -28.02 7.79
CA LEU A 157 -1.01 -28.49 8.90
C LEU A 157 -1.60 -28.10 10.26
N GLU A 158 -2.18 -26.90 10.37
CA GLU A 158 -2.84 -26.43 11.60
C GLU A 158 -4.13 -27.20 11.92
N PHE A 159 -4.97 -27.51 10.92
CA PHE A 159 -6.26 -28.18 11.13
C PHE A 159 -6.21 -29.71 11.00
N GLY A 160 -5.28 -30.24 10.21
CA GLY A 160 -5.17 -31.68 9.94
C GLY A 160 -4.57 -32.47 11.10
N TRP A 161 -3.68 -31.85 11.89
CA TRP A 161 -2.98 -32.52 13.00
C TRP A 161 -2.92 -31.66 14.26
N PRO A 162 -4.07 -31.42 14.92
CA PRO A 162 -4.09 -30.63 16.17
C PRO A 162 -3.25 -31.28 17.27
N GLU A 163 -3.15 -32.62 17.28
CA GLU A 163 -2.37 -33.40 18.25
C GLU A 163 -0.87 -33.12 18.17
N TRP A 164 -0.35 -32.82 16.97
CA TRP A 164 1.07 -32.56 16.76
C TRP A 164 1.52 -31.27 17.43
N ARG A 165 0.61 -30.31 17.59
CA ARG A 165 0.90 -29.06 18.32
C ARG A 165 1.13 -29.32 19.81
N GLY A 166 0.35 -30.22 20.42
CA GLY A 166 0.55 -30.62 21.82
C GLY A 166 1.78 -31.50 22.02
N ARG A 167 2.11 -32.32 21.02
CA ARG A 167 3.26 -33.25 21.07
C ARG A 167 4.60 -32.56 20.78
N TYR A 168 4.62 -31.56 19.89
CA TYR A 168 5.83 -30.87 19.45
C TYR A 168 5.67 -29.35 19.62
N GLY A 169 6.21 -28.80 20.70
CA GLY A 169 6.11 -27.36 20.99
C GLY A 169 6.69 -26.44 19.89
N TRP A 170 7.70 -26.91 19.14
CA TRP A 170 8.28 -26.16 18.02
C TRP A 170 7.33 -26.09 16.80
N PHE A 171 6.47 -27.09 16.60
CA PHE A 171 5.56 -27.15 15.45
C PHE A 171 4.57 -25.98 15.49
N GLY A 172 3.93 -25.75 16.64
CA GLY A 172 3.04 -24.60 16.84
C GLY A 172 3.73 -23.27 16.60
N LEU A 173 4.94 -23.09 17.15
CA LEU A 173 5.75 -21.89 16.98
C LEU A 173 6.11 -21.61 15.51
N THR A 174 6.54 -22.63 14.76
CA THR A 174 6.90 -22.45 13.35
C THR A 174 5.71 -22.05 12.48
N LEU A 175 4.53 -22.62 12.73
CA LEU A 175 3.30 -22.24 12.02
C LEU A 175 2.87 -20.81 12.35
N ASP A 176 3.06 -20.36 13.60
CA ASP A 176 2.78 -18.98 14.01
C ASP A 176 3.70 -17.97 13.38
N ILE A 177 5.01 -18.24 13.42
CA ILE A 177 6.01 -17.40 12.78
C ILE A 177 5.73 -17.32 11.29
N GLY A 178 5.48 -18.46 10.63
CA GLY A 178 5.14 -18.50 9.20
C GLY A 178 3.90 -17.67 8.89
N SER A 179 2.83 -17.83 9.68
CA SER A 179 1.59 -17.06 9.51
C SER A 179 1.80 -15.56 9.73
N ALA A 180 2.58 -15.18 10.74
CA ALA A 180 2.94 -13.79 11.03
C ALA A 180 3.77 -13.18 9.90
N VAL A 181 4.77 -13.90 9.38
CA VAL A 181 5.62 -13.44 8.26
C VAL A 181 4.79 -13.25 6.99
N ILE A 182 3.92 -14.21 6.66
CA ILE A 182 3.04 -14.11 5.49
C ILE A 182 2.10 -12.90 5.64
N TRP A 183 1.51 -12.72 6.82
CA TRP A 183 0.65 -11.57 7.10
C TRP A 183 1.43 -10.25 6.99
N SER A 184 2.63 -10.15 7.56
CA SER A 184 3.47 -8.96 7.45
C SER A 184 3.78 -8.63 5.99
N ALA A 185 4.09 -9.63 5.16
CA ALA A 185 4.32 -9.42 3.74
C ALA A 185 3.08 -8.82 3.04
N PHE A 186 1.89 -9.40 3.26
CA PHE A 186 0.63 -8.84 2.74
C PHE A 186 0.37 -7.41 3.24
N ALA A 187 0.63 -7.14 4.51
CA ALA A 187 0.46 -5.82 5.09
C ALA A 187 1.42 -4.79 4.48
N ILE A 188 2.70 -5.13 4.29
CA ILE A 188 3.69 -4.26 3.65
C ILE A 188 3.27 -3.92 2.23
N GLU A 189 2.92 -4.93 1.42
CA GLU A 189 2.44 -4.71 0.05
C GLU A 189 1.23 -3.78 0.04
N PHE A 190 0.23 -4.09 0.86
CA PHE A 190 -1.01 -3.33 0.91
C PHE A 190 -0.74 -1.87 1.31
N ILE A 191 0.07 -1.64 2.35
CA ILE A 191 0.43 -0.29 2.82
C ILE A 191 1.19 0.49 1.74
N LEU A 192 2.18 -0.12 1.08
CA LEU A 192 2.97 0.55 0.04
C LEU A 192 2.12 0.92 -1.17
N LEU A 193 1.32 -0.01 -1.70
CA LEU A 193 0.46 0.25 -2.86
C LEU A 193 -0.70 1.20 -2.53
N LEU A 194 -1.26 1.12 -1.31
CA LEU A 194 -2.25 2.09 -0.83
C LEU A 194 -1.68 3.50 -0.75
N SER A 195 -0.42 3.64 -0.31
CA SER A 195 0.22 4.96 -0.18
C SER A 195 0.52 5.62 -1.51
N LEU A 196 0.82 4.83 -2.54
CA LEU A 196 1.04 5.30 -3.91
C LEU A 196 -0.26 5.59 -4.68
N SER A 197 -1.39 5.08 -4.19
CA SER A 197 -2.68 5.28 -4.85
C SER A 197 -3.24 6.69 -4.62
N GLU A 198 -3.63 7.37 -5.71
CA GLU A 198 -4.27 8.69 -5.68
C GLU A 198 -5.63 8.64 -4.95
N ARG A 199 -6.40 7.55 -5.11
CA ARG A 199 -7.74 7.37 -4.54
C ARG A 199 -7.78 6.20 -3.56
N LYS A 200 -7.37 6.46 -2.32
CA LYS A 200 -7.25 5.47 -1.23
C LYS A 200 -8.51 4.63 -1.01
N LEU A 201 -9.69 5.27 -0.98
CA LEU A 201 -10.97 4.57 -0.77
C LEU A 201 -11.32 3.65 -1.95
N GLN A 202 -11.19 4.15 -3.18
CA GLN A 202 -11.44 3.35 -4.38
C GLN A 202 -10.47 2.17 -4.47
N PHE A 203 -9.22 2.36 -4.04
CA PHE A 203 -8.24 1.30 -3.93
C PHE A 203 -8.63 0.23 -2.91
N CYS A 204 -9.05 0.63 -1.71
CA CYS A 204 -9.54 -0.30 -0.68
C CYS A 204 -10.72 -1.15 -1.18
N VAL A 205 -11.67 -0.55 -1.90
CA VAL A 205 -12.81 -1.28 -2.48
C VAL A 205 -12.35 -2.22 -3.60
N ARG A 206 -11.42 -1.78 -4.46
CA ARG A 206 -10.89 -2.60 -5.55
C ARG A 206 -10.09 -3.81 -5.04
N ARG A 207 -9.34 -3.64 -3.94
CA ARG A 207 -8.52 -4.67 -3.28
C ARG A 207 -9.13 -5.09 -1.93
N TRP A 208 -10.46 -5.20 -1.87
CA TRP A 208 -11.17 -5.49 -0.61
C TRP A 208 -10.74 -6.81 0.05
N ILE A 209 -10.32 -7.81 -0.75
CA ILE A 209 -9.82 -9.10 -0.25
C ILE A 209 -8.52 -8.91 0.53
N GLU A 210 -7.60 -8.11 0.00
CA GLU A 210 -6.32 -7.85 0.65
C GLU A 210 -6.50 -7.00 1.89
N LEU A 211 -7.38 -6.01 1.81
CA LEU A 211 -7.82 -5.25 2.97
C LEU A 211 -8.37 -6.19 4.05
N LEU A 212 -9.23 -7.15 3.69
CA LEU A 212 -9.78 -8.11 4.66
C LEU A 212 -8.67 -8.96 5.29
N ILE A 213 -7.72 -9.48 4.50
CA ILE A 213 -6.60 -10.29 5.03
C ILE A 213 -5.74 -9.48 6.03
N VAL A 214 -5.49 -8.22 5.73
CA VAL A 214 -4.67 -7.34 6.58
C VAL A 214 -5.44 -6.87 7.82
N VAL A 215 -6.69 -6.47 7.66
CA VAL A 215 -7.50 -5.85 8.73
C VAL A 215 -8.11 -6.88 9.68
N LEU A 216 -8.45 -8.08 9.21
CA LEU A 216 -9.16 -9.06 10.03
C LEU A 216 -8.39 -9.47 11.30
N PRO A 217 -7.08 -9.76 11.27
CA PRO A 217 -6.31 -10.04 12.49
C PRO A 217 -6.25 -8.82 13.43
N LEU A 218 -6.31 -7.60 12.90
CA LEU A 218 -6.34 -6.38 13.70
C LEU A 218 -7.70 -6.23 14.39
N LEU A 219 -8.80 -6.57 13.72
CA LEU A 219 -10.15 -6.55 14.29
C LEU A 219 -10.32 -7.59 15.41
N GLU A 220 -9.57 -8.70 15.38
CA GLU A 220 -9.57 -9.66 16.48
C GLU A 220 -8.92 -9.08 17.74
N VAL A 221 -7.87 -8.27 17.59
CA VAL A 221 -7.11 -7.67 18.70
C VAL A 221 -7.73 -6.35 19.21
N LEU A 222 -8.43 -5.61 18.33
CA LEU A 222 -8.92 -4.27 18.61
C LEU A 222 -9.91 -4.21 19.81
N PRO A 223 -10.95 -5.07 19.92
CA PRO A 223 -11.86 -5.05 21.05
C PRO A 223 -11.14 -5.28 22.39
N MET A 224 -10.12 -6.13 22.41
CA MET A 224 -9.35 -6.41 23.64
C MET A 224 -8.63 -5.14 24.12
N VAL A 225 -7.89 -4.47 23.24
CA VAL A 225 -7.18 -3.22 23.56
C VAL A 225 -8.16 -2.11 23.95
N LEU A 226 -9.29 -1.98 23.24
CA LEU A 226 -10.31 -1.00 23.58
C LEU A 226 -10.97 -1.28 24.93
N THR A 227 -11.18 -2.55 25.31
CA THR A 227 -11.76 -2.91 26.61
C THR A 227 -10.83 -2.64 27.79
N ASP A 228 -9.52 -2.74 27.60
CA ASP A 228 -8.55 -2.36 28.63
C ASP A 228 -8.49 -0.84 28.82
N LEU A 229 -8.64 -0.07 27.74
CA LEU A 229 -8.65 1.40 27.79
C LEU A 229 -9.98 1.98 28.29
N VAL A 230 -11.11 1.33 27.98
CA VAL A 230 -12.44 1.80 28.33
C VAL A 230 -13.25 0.67 28.98
N PRO A 231 -13.26 0.59 30.32
CA PRO A 231 -13.97 -0.47 31.05
C PRO A 231 -15.47 -0.56 30.75
N ALA A 232 -16.09 0.53 30.30
CA ALA A 232 -17.50 0.58 29.90
C ALA A 232 -17.83 -0.30 28.68
N LEU A 233 -16.84 -0.62 27.83
CA LEU A 233 -16.99 -1.50 26.68
C LEU A 233 -16.97 -3.00 27.05
N ARG A 234 -16.75 -3.35 28.33
CA ARG A 234 -16.74 -4.75 28.80
C ARG A 234 -18.06 -5.49 28.53
N LEU A 235 -19.19 -4.78 28.43
CA LEU A 235 -20.49 -5.36 28.08
C LEU A 235 -20.56 -5.90 26.64
N LEU A 236 -19.74 -5.36 25.72
CA LEU A 236 -19.64 -5.86 24.34
C LEU A 236 -18.97 -7.24 24.25
N ARG A 237 -18.24 -7.65 25.30
CA ARG A 237 -17.52 -8.94 25.39
C ARG A 237 -18.45 -10.16 25.38
N LEU A 238 -19.72 -9.97 25.77
CA LEU A 238 -20.74 -11.02 25.79
C LEU A 238 -21.37 -11.29 24.41
N LEU A 239 -21.24 -10.34 23.48
CA LEU A 239 -21.70 -10.50 22.09
C LEU A 239 -20.63 -11.23 21.25
N ARG A 240 -20.47 -12.54 21.51
CA ARG A 240 -19.98 -13.55 20.54
C ARG A 240 -18.56 -13.35 19.94
N LEU A 241 -17.55 -13.12 20.78
CA LEU A 241 -16.13 -13.10 20.35
C LEU A 241 -15.62 -14.46 19.84
N GLU A 242 -16.07 -15.59 20.40
CA GLU A 242 -15.59 -16.92 19.97
C GLU A 242 -16.00 -17.28 18.54
N GLN A 243 -17.16 -16.82 18.08
CA GLN A 243 -17.64 -17.09 16.73
C GLN A 243 -16.92 -16.22 15.70
N LEU A 244 -16.59 -14.96 16.03
CA LEU A 244 -15.84 -14.09 15.13
C LEU A 244 -14.41 -14.58 14.87
N ILE A 245 -13.74 -15.19 15.86
CA ILE A 245 -12.38 -15.76 15.68
C ILE A 245 -12.42 -17.00 14.76
N ARG A 246 -13.42 -17.87 14.90
CA ARG A 246 -13.60 -19.02 13.99
C ARG A 246 -14.00 -18.58 12.59
N LEU A 247 -14.89 -17.59 12.50
CA LEU A 247 -15.31 -17.01 11.23
C LEU A 247 -14.13 -16.33 10.54
N GLY A 248 -13.31 -15.56 11.26
CA GLY A 248 -12.15 -14.85 10.71
C GLY A 248 -11.18 -15.79 9.98
N ARG A 249 -10.90 -16.96 10.57
CA ARG A 249 -10.02 -17.97 9.95
C ARG A 249 -10.63 -18.64 8.71
N VAL A 250 -11.94 -18.93 8.73
CA VAL A 250 -12.65 -19.48 7.56
C VAL A 250 -12.78 -18.43 6.44
N TYR A 251 -12.94 -17.15 6.79
CA TYR A 251 -12.93 -16.05 5.84
C TYR A 251 -11.55 -15.79 5.23
N ARG A 252 -10.44 -15.98 5.98
CA ARG A 252 -9.08 -15.99 5.40
C ARG A 252 -8.94 -17.09 4.35
N LEU A 253 -9.42 -18.30 4.63
CA LEU A 253 -9.48 -19.42 3.68
C LEU A 253 -10.24 -19.05 2.40
N ARG A 254 -11.47 -18.52 2.54
CA ARG A 254 -12.32 -18.12 1.42
C ARG A 254 -11.72 -16.94 0.62
N ALA A 255 -11.06 -16.00 1.29
CA ALA A 255 -10.35 -14.87 0.70
C ALA A 255 -9.11 -15.31 -0.08
N VAL A 256 -8.34 -16.26 0.46
CA VAL A 256 -7.17 -16.85 -0.24
C VAL A 256 -7.62 -17.66 -1.45
N VAL A 257 -8.66 -18.48 -1.33
CA VAL A 257 -9.21 -19.28 -2.45
C VAL A 257 -9.71 -18.39 -3.60
N THR A 258 -10.38 -17.27 -3.30
CA THR A 258 -10.85 -16.34 -4.34
C THR A 258 -9.71 -15.56 -5.00
N ARG A 259 -8.65 -15.22 -4.26
CA ARG A 259 -7.41 -14.64 -4.82
C ARG A 259 -6.66 -15.67 -5.66
N MET A 260 -6.61 -16.94 -5.23
CA MET A 260 -6.04 -18.05 -5.99
C MET A 260 -6.84 -18.34 -7.24
N TRP A 261 -8.17 -18.26 -7.21
CA TRP A 261 -8.99 -18.43 -8.41
C TRP A 261 -8.68 -17.36 -9.45
N ARG A 262 -8.55 -16.09 -9.03
CA ARG A 262 -8.16 -15.00 -9.93
C ARG A 262 -6.70 -15.07 -10.36
N ALA A 263 -5.78 -15.47 -9.48
CA ALA A 263 -4.38 -15.63 -9.79
C ALA A 263 -4.14 -16.83 -10.70
N PHE A 264 -4.88 -17.93 -10.52
CA PHE A 264 -4.90 -19.11 -11.39
C PHE A 264 -5.52 -18.75 -12.74
N LEU A 265 -6.62 -17.99 -12.77
CA LEU A 265 -7.13 -17.42 -14.02
C LEU A 265 -6.10 -16.51 -14.69
N LEU A 266 -5.38 -15.68 -13.93
CA LEU A 266 -4.28 -14.87 -14.44
C LEU A 266 -3.04 -15.69 -14.76
N LEU A 267 -2.82 -16.87 -14.19
CA LEU A 267 -1.68 -17.75 -14.46
C LEU A 267 -1.98 -18.65 -15.66
N GLU A 268 -3.22 -19.07 -15.86
CA GLU A 268 -3.72 -19.64 -17.11
C GLU A 268 -3.75 -18.58 -18.20
N LEU A 269 -4.11 -17.33 -17.87
CA LEU A 269 -4.02 -16.20 -18.79
C LEU A 269 -2.56 -15.84 -19.06
N VAL A 270 -1.67 -15.90 -18.06
CA VAL A 270 -0.22 -15.61 -18.19
C VAL A 270 0.46 -16.79 -18.84
N GLN A 271 0.08 -18.06 -18.66
CA GLN A 271 0.61 -19.19 -19.42
C GLN A 271 0.06 -19.16 -20.85
N ARG A 272 -1.21 -18.81 -21.08
CA ARG A 272 -1.74 -18.54 -22.43
C ARG A 272 -1.13 -17.29 -23.08
N LEU A 273 -0.78 -16.26 -22.31
CA LEU A 273 -0.13 -15.03 -22.79
C LEU A 273 1.39 -15.18 -22.93
N THR A 274 2.04 -16.03 -22.13
CA THR A 274 3.47 -16.34 -22.22
C THR A 274 3.72 -17.39 -23.31
N GLY A 275 2.72 -18.21 -23.64
CA GLY A 275 2.68 -19.01 -24.87
C GLY A 275 2.41 -18.20 -26.15
N GLN A 276 1.86 -16.99 -26.05
CA GLN A 276 1.83 -16.02 -27.16
C GLN A 276 3.06 -15.13 -27.09
N THR A 277 4.14 -15.60 -27.71
CA THR A 277 5.41 -14.87 -27.95
C THR A 277 5.22 -13.34 -27.95
N PRO A 278 6.02 -12.56 -27.19
CA PRO A 278 5.93 -11.09 -27.14
C PRO A 278 5.97 -10.44 -28.53
N GLN A 279 6.55 -11.13 -29.52
CA GLN A 279 6.53 -10.80 -30.94
C GLN A 279 5.12 -10.75 -31.55
N LYS A 280 4.21 -11.66 -31.20
CA LYS A 280 2.80 -11.63 -31.67
C LYS A 280 2.03 -10.46 -31.09
N ARG A 281 2.24 -10.15 -29.81
CA ARG A 281 1.62 -8.99 -29.17
C ARG A 281 2.16 -7.67 -29.72
N LEU A 282 3.46 -7.62 -30.04
CA LEU A 282 4.06 -6.50 -30.76
C LEU A 282 3.46 -6.33 -32.17
N ARG A 283 3.22 -7.44 -32.90
CA ARG A 283 2.56 -7.41 -34.21
C ARG A 283 1.13 -6.89 -34.12
N GLN A 284 0.32 -7.41 -33.18
CA GLN A 284 -1.05 -6.92 -32.97
C GLN A 284 -1.11 -5.45 -32.58
N LEU A 285 -0.19 -4.98 -31.72
CA LEU A 285 -0.12 -3.56 -31.36
C LEU A 285 0.32 -2.69 -32.55
N ARG A 286 1.17 -3.18 -33.43
CA ARG A 286 1.55 -2.49 -34.68
C ARG A 286 0.40 -2.46 -35.69
N GLU A 287 -0.36 -3.54 -35.82
CA GLU A 287 -1.56 -3.59 -36.66
C GLU A 287 -2.64 -2.64 -36.15
N LEU A 288 -2.90 -2.61 -34.85
CA LEU A 288 -3.82 -1.66 -34.23
C LEU A 288 -3.35 -0.21 -34.41
N LEU A 289 -2.04 0.05 -34.32
CA LEU A 289 -1.48 1.38 -34.56
C LEU A 289 -1.68 1.80 -36.02
N ALA A 290 -1.44 0.90 -36.97
CA ALA A 290 -1.64 1.17 -38.39
C ALA A 290 -3.11 1.49 -38.71
N ALA A 291 -4.05 0.67 -38.22
CA ALA A 291 -5.49 0.91 -38.41
C ALA A 291 -5.95 2.25 -37.81
N LYS A 292 -5.40 2.64 -36.65
CA LYS A 292 -5.73 3.94 -36.03
C LYS A 292 -5.13 5.13 -36.77
N LEU A 293 -3.97 4.98 -37.40
CA LEU A 293 -3.42 6.03 -38.26
C LEU A 293 -4.27 6.22 -39.51
N GLU A 294 -4.79 5.13 -40.09
CA GLU A 294 -5.69 5.18 -41.24
C GLU A 294 -7.03 5.87 -40.87
N GLU A 295 -7.63 5.52 -39.73
CA GLU A 295 -8.80 6.26 -39.21
C GLU A 295 -8.52 7.75 -39.00
N ILE A 296 -7.32 8.12 -38.53
CA ILE A 296 -6.93 9.52 -38.35
C ILE A 296 -6.81 10.23 -39.70
N GLU A 297 -6.23 9.59 -40.71
CA GLU A 297 -6.14 10.16 -42.06
C GLU A 297 -7.51 10.36 -42.69
N GLU A 298 -8.43 9.39 -42.54
CA GLU A 298 -9.82 9.53 -42.99
C GLU A 298 -10.52 10.72 -42.31
N LEU A 299 -10.40 10.84 -40.99
CA LEU A 299 -10.96 11.96 -40.24
C LEU A 299 -10.36 13.29 -40.68
N GLN A 300 -9.05 13.35 -40.97
CA GLN A 300 -8.40 14.56 -41.48
C GLN A 300 -8.91 14.94 -42.87
N GLN A 301 -9.13 13.96 -43.76
CA GLN A 301 -9.72 14.22 -45.07
C GLN A 301 -11.16 14.71 -44.97
N GLU A 302 -11.94 14.14 -44.05
CA GLU A 302 -13.32 14.57 -43.80
C GLU A 302 -13.37 15.99 -43.24
N ILE A 303 -12.47 16.33 -42.30
CA ILE A 303 -12.29 17.70 -41.81
C ILE A 303 -11.94 18.63 -42.97
N ALA A 304 -10.96 18.30 -43.82
CA ALA A 304 -10.55 19.14 -44.93
C ALA A 304 -11.68 19.37 -45.96
N ARG A 305 -12.50 18.34 -46.22
CA ARG A 305 -13.69 18.47 -47.09
C ARG A 305 -14.75 19.38 -46.48
N LEU A 306 -15.02 19.23 -45.18
CA LEU A 306 -15.96 20.07 -44.45
C LEU A 306 -15.48 21.51 -44.37
N GLU A 307 -14.18 21.75 -44.14
CA GLU A 307 -13.57 23.08 -44.18
C GLU A 307 -13.71 23.72 -45.57
N ALA A 308 -13.48 22.98 -46.65
CA ALA A 308 -13.69 23.47 -48.01
C ALA A 308 -15.16 23.80 -48.29
N GLN A 309 -16.11 23.01 -47.77
CA GLN A 309 -17.55 23.32 -47.87
C GLN A 309 -17.92 24.56 -47.06
N VAL A 310 -17.38 24.73 -45.85
CA VAL A 310 -17.64 25.90 -45.00
C VAL A 310 -17.07 27.17 -45.64
N GLN A 311 -15.85 27.11 -46.20
CA GLN A 311 -15.24 28.23 -46.91
C GLN A 311 -15.94 28.52 -48.24
N GLY A 312 -16.39 27.49 -48.97
CA GLY A 312 -17.19 27.63 -50.18
C GLY A 312 -18.63 28.11 -49.95
N SER A 313 -19.14 28.00 -48.72
CA SER A 313 -20.51 28.39 -48.34
C SER A 313 -20.59 29.75 -47.63
N SER A 314 -19.49 30.51 -47.52
CA SER A 314 -19.49 31.85 -46.94
C SER A 314 -19.65 32.91 -48.04
N PRO A 315 -20.79 33.62 -48.14
CA PRO A 315 -20.90 34.77 -49.04
C PRO A 315 -19.99 35.90 -48.54
N PRO A 316 -19.36 36.70 -49.41
CA PRO A 316 -18.65 37.90 -48.98
C PRO A 316 -19.67 38.90 -48.42
N ALA A 317 -19.59 39.18 -47.12
CA ALA A 317 -20.26 40.32 -46.53
C ALA A 317 -19.59 41.60 -47.08
N VAL A 318 -20.27 42.22 -48.04
CA VAL A 318 -19.93 43.50 -48.65
C VAL A 318 -19.90 44.59 -47.55
N PRO A 319 -18.84 45.43 -47.47
CA PRO A 319 -18.80 46.57 -46.55
C PRO A 319 -19.73 47.69 -47.03
N PRO A 320 -20.17 48.60 -46.13
CA PRO A 320 -21.25 49.55 -46.41
C PRO A 320 -20.81 50.64 -47.39
N PRO A 321 -21.70 51.15 -48.27
CA PRO A 321 -21.46 52.40 -48.95
C PRO A 321 -21.78 53.58 -48.02
N GLU A 322 -20.78 54.42 -47.83
CA GLU A 322 -20.93 55.79 -47.33
C GLU A 322 -21.91 56.56 -48.21
N HIS A 323 -22.91 57.20 -47.60
CA HIS A 323 -23.43 58.53 -47.94
C HIS A 323 -24.32 59.08 -46.83
#